data_AF-A0A7C4XPG6-F1
#
_entry.id   AF-A0A7C4XPG6-F1
#
_cell.length_a   1.000
_cell.length_b   1.000
_cell.length_c   1.000
_cell.angle_alpha   90.00
_cell.angle_beta   90.00
_cell.angle_gamma   90.00
#
_symmetry.space_group_name_H-M   'P 1'
#
loop_
_entity.id
_entity.type
_entity.pdbx_description
1 polymer ?
#
loop_
_entity_poly.entity_id
_entity_poly.type
_entity_poly.pdbx_seq_one_letter_code
_entity_poly.pdbx_strand_id
1 'polypeptide(L)'
;MAKLGIAVDIGSSNIAGYIVNFDKPKDFFYLSIKNSQTKHGLDLITRLTFCRDLKNQKVLHDILINDLNNLIFGLCKKIRVNRKRIEKIVVSANTIMLHFLLNLDISGFKSYPYISQISGTTIIEDVNLFGIKAGKNTKIILLPPISPYLGADITAGILFTRMHKVSAVKFLIDLGTNAEMVLGNKNTLIATSAAAGPAFKSKDIL
;
A
#
# COMPACT_ATOMS: atom_id res chain seq x y z
N MET A 1 15.59 -2.41 -24.57
CA MET A 1 15.15 -1.15 -23.92
C MET A 1 15.08 -1.38 -22.42
N ALA A 2 15.46 -0.39 -21.62
CA ALA A 2 15.49 -0.51 -20.17
C ALA A 2 14.10 -0.80 -19.57
N LYS A 3 14.06 -1.79 -18.67
CA LYS A 3 12.86 -2.25 -17.99
C LYS A 3 12.52 -1.29 -16.84
N LEU A 4 11.25 -0.90 -16.74
CA LEU A 4 10.78 0.05 -15.71
C LEU A 4 9.85 -0.65 -14.72
N GLY A 5 9.97 -0.26 -13.45
CA GLY A 5 9.02 -0.64 -12.42
C GLY A 5 8.55 0.57 -11.62
N ILE A 6 7.43 0.41 -10.93
CA ILE A 6 6.94 1.38 -9.97
C ILE A 6 6.80 0.70 -8.61
N ALA A 7 7.40 1.27 -7.56
CA ALA A 7 7.08 0.92 -6.19
C ALA A 7 6.03 1.91 -5.68
N VAL A 8 4.94 1.41 -5.10
CA VAL A 8 3.83 2.21 -4.58
C VAL A 8 3.60 1.89 -3.12
N ASP A 9 3.57 2.92 -2.30
CA ASP A 9 3.09 2.85 -0.92
C ASP A 9 1.71 3.51 -0.84
N ILE A 10 0.68 2.72 -0.55
CA ILE A 10 -0.70 3.18 -0.45
C ILE A 10 -1.04 3.40 1.02
N GLY A 11 -0.76 4.62 1.49
CA GLY A 11 -1.18 5.07 2.80
C GLY A 11 -2.66 5.45 2.87
N SER A 12 -3.19 5.50 4.09
CA SER A 12 -4.54 6.01 4.37
C SER A 12 -4.72 7.47 3.94
N SER A 13 -3.71 8.32 4.14
CA SER A 13 -3.78 9.76 3.84
C SER A 13 -3.10 10.17 2.53
N ASN A 14 -2.01 9.50 2.17
CA ASN A 14 -1.19 9.80 0.99
C ASN A 14 -0.84 8.52 0.26
N ILE A 15 -0.62 8.62 -1.05
CA ILE A 15 -0.13 7.55 -1.90
C ILE A 15 1.19 8.02 -2.49
N ALA A 16 2.26 7.30 -2.18
CA ALA A 16 3.61 7.57 -2.65
C ALA A 16 3.99 6.59 -3.75
N GLY A 17 4.67 7.07 -4.79
CA GLY A 17 5.13 6.27 -5.91
C GLY A 17 6.56 6.60 -6.29
N TYR A 18 7.33 5.56 -6.62
CA TYR A 18 8.70 5.65 -7.09
C TYR A 18 8.80 4.91 -8.42
N ILE A 19 9.12 5.62 -9.50
CA ILE A 19 9.42 4.98 -10.79
C ILE A 19 10.92 4.73 -10.88
N VAL A 20 11.30 3.50 -11.19
CA VAL A 20 12.68 3.01 -11.15
C VAL A 20 13.04 2.38 -12.48
N ASN A 21 14.25 2.66 -12.96
CA ASN A 21 14.86 1.95 -14.06
C ASN A 21 15.66 0.74 -13.54
N PHE A 22 15.36 -0.48 -13.99
CA PHE A 22 16.05 -1.69 -13.51
C PHE A 22 17.54 -1.74 -13.90
N ASP A 23 17.93 -1.09 -14.99
CA ASP A 23 19.33 -1.02 -15.41
C ASP A 23 20.12 -0.01 -14.56
N LYS A 24 19.41 0.93 -13.91
CA LYS A 24 19.96 1.99 -13.05
C LYS A 24 19.08 2.19 -11.82
N PRO A 25 19.01 1.21 -10.90
CA PRO A 25 18.03 1.22 -9.82
C PRO A 25 18.20 2.35 -8.80
N LYS A 26 19.35 3.02 -8.80
CA LYS A 26 19.60 4.23 -7.99
C LYS A 26 18.94 5.48 -8.59
N ASP A 27 18.62 5.47 -9.88
CA ASP A 27 17.96 6.56 -10.57
C ASP A 27 16.44 6.32 -10.51
N PHE A 28 15.79 7.00 -9.56
CA PHE A 28 14.35 6.96 -9.42
C PHE A 28 13.74 8.35 -9.40
N PHE A 29 12.48 8.45 -9.78
CA PHE A 29 11.69 9.64 -9.56
C PHE A 29 10.55 9.36 -8.59
N TYR A 30 10.35 10.26 -7.64
CA TYR A 30 9.34 10.18 -6.60
C TYR A 30 8.19 11.15 -6.86
N LEU A 31 6.98 10.69 -6.60
CA LEU A 31 5.78 11.51 -6.56
C LEU A 31 4.90 11.03 -5.41
N SER A 32 4.27 11.96 -4.70
CA SER A 32 3.24 11.64 -3.71
C SER A 32 2.01 12.49 -3.97
N ILE A 33 0.85 11.87 -3.80
CA ILE A 33 -0.46 12.49 -3.95
C ILE A 33 -1.30 12.22 -2.71
N LYS A 34 -2.30 13.06 -2.45
CA LYS A 34 -3.28 12.80 -1.40
C LYS A 34 -4.14 11.59 -1.80
N ASN A 35 -4.43 10.72 -0.83
CA ASN A 35 -5.43 9.66 -1.01
C ASN A 35 -6.83 10.29 -0.96
N SER A 36 -7.52 10.31 -2.10
CA SER A 36 -8.84 10.93 -2.24
C SER A 36 -9.94 10.20 -1.46
N GLN A 37 -9.72 8.95 -1.03
CA GLN A 37 -10.63 8.24 -0.13
C GLN A 37 -10.77 8.96 1.23
N THR A 38 -9.86 9.87 1.57
CA THR A 38 -9.99 10.73 2.76
C THR A 38 -11.30 11.52 2.82
N LYS A 39 -11.95 11.76 1.68
CA LYS A 39 -13.30 12.36 1.60
C LYS A 39 -14.40 11.51 2.26
N HIS A 40 -14.16 10.21 2.42
CA HIS A 40 -15.11 9.24 2.99
C HIS A 40 -14.63 8.70 4.35
N GLY A 41 -13.61 9.31 4.94
CA GLY A 41 -13.06 8.92 6.23
C GLY A 41 -11.57 9.21 6.34
N LEU A 42 -11.18 9.91 7.41
CA LEU A 42 -9.77 10.24 7.67
C LEU A 42 -8.96 9.02 8.12
N ASP A 43 -9.60 8.09 8.81
CA ASP A 43 -9.05 6.81 9.25
C ASP A 43 -9.73 5.61 8.55
N LEU A 44 -9.16 4.42 8.74
CA LEU A 44 -9.62 3.19 8.10
C LEU A 44 -10.96 2.71 8.68
N ILE A 45 -11.22 2.88 9.97
CA ILE A 45 -12.46 2.42 10.63
C ILE A 45 -13.67 3.21 10.12
N THR A 46 -13.51 4.52 9.92
CA THR A 46 -14.53 5.37 9.30
C THR A 46 -14.83 4.90 7.87
N ARG A 47 -13.82 4.53 7.08
CA ARG A 47 -14.01 3.98 5.72
C ARG A 47 -14.69 2.61 5.73
N LEU A 48 -14.31 1.72 6.65
CA LEU A 48 -14.99 0.43 6.85
C LEU A 48 -16.47 0.64 7.19
N THR A 49 -16.78 1.67 7.98
CA THR A 49 -18.15 2.05 8.34
C THR A 49 -18.93 2.61 7.16
N PHE A 50 -18.28 3.44 6.32
CA PHE A 50 -18.87 3.92 5.06
C PHE A 50 -19.24 2.77 4.12
N CYS A 51 -18.41 1.72 4.08
CA CYS A 51 -18.66 0.48 3.33
C CYS A 51 -19.60 -0.51 4.03
N ARG A 52 -20.44 -0.06 4.98
CA ARG A 52 -21.59 -0.87 5.44
C ARG A 52 -22.57 -1.15 4.32
N ASP A 53 -22.75 -0.20 3.40
CA ASP A 53 -23.37 -0.47 2.10
C ASP A 53 -22.30 -1.07 1.17
N LEU A 54 -22.55 -2.28 0.66
CA LEU A 54 -21.63 -2.98 -0.23
C LEU A 54 -21.33 -2.18 -1.51
N LYS A 55 -22.25 -1.32 -1.97
CA LYS A 55 -22.03 -0.44 -3.14
C LYS A 55 -20.90 0.58 -2.89
N ASN A 56 -20.72 0.99 -1.64
CA ASN A 56 -19.71 2.00 -1.27
C ASN A 56 -18.28 1.45 -1.31
N GLN A 57 -18.10 0.12 -1.23
CA GLN A 57 -16.77 -0.49 -1.41
C GLN A 57 -16.23 -0.21 -2.81
N LYS A 58 -17.07 -0.39 -3.84
CA LYS A 58 -16.70 -0.09 -5.22
C LYS A 58 -16.38 1.40 -5.41
N VAL A 59 -17.08 2.30 -4.71
CA VAL A 59 -16.75 3.73 -4.72
C VAL A 59 -15.33 3.99 -4.21
N LEU A 60 -14.95 3.41 -3.06
CA LEU A 60 -13.59 3.57 -2.52
C LEU A 60 -12.53 2.94 -3.43
N HIS A 61 -12.82 1.80 -4.05
CA HIS A 61 -11.97 1.20 -5.07
C HIS A 61 -11.76 2.15 -6.25
N ASP A 62 -12.84 2.62 -6.89
CA ASP A 62 -12.76 3.47 -8.08
C ASP A 62 -12.00 4.78 -7.82
N ILE A 63 -12.17 5.38 -6.63
CA ILE A 63 -11.41 6.54 -6.18
C ILE A 63 -9.91 6.22 -6.11
N LEU A 64 -9.54 5.11 -5.46
CA LEU A 64 -8.14 4.70 -5.33
C LEU A 64 -7.49 4.38 -6.68
N ILE A 65 -8.23 3.70 -7.57
CA ILE A 65 -7.76 3.39 -8.93
C ILE A 65 -7.53 4.68 -9.73
N ASN A 66 -8.41 5.67 -9.61
CA ASN A 66 -8.20 6.97 -10.25
C ASN A 66 -6.94 7.67 -9.72
N ASP A 67 -6.74 7.69 -8.41
CA ASP A 67 -5.54 8.27 -7.80
C ASP A 67 -4.25 7.55 -8.28
N LEU A 68 -4.24 6.21 -8.28
CA LEU A 68 -3.11 5.43 -8.78
C LEU A 68 -2.82 5.69 -10.26
N ASN A 69 -3.85 5.81 -11.09
CA ASN A 69 -3.69 6.15 -12.50
C ASN A 69 -3.08 7.54 -12.69
N ASN A 70 -3.46 8.51 -11.86
CA ASN A 70 -2.88 9.85 -11.86
C ASN A 70 -1.42 9.85 -11.39
N LEU A 71 -1.11 9.08 -10.35
CA LEU A 71 0.26 8.87 -9.85
C LEU A 71 1.16 8.27 -10.95
N ILE A 72 0.73 7.17 -11.56
CA ILE A 72 1.46 6.49 -12.65
C ILE A 72 1.68 7.45 -13.82
N PHE A 73 0.64 8.20 -14.20
CA PHE A 73 0.75 9.20 -15.26
C PHE A 73 1.77 10.29 -14.92
N GLY A 74 1.71 10.85 -13.71
CA GLY A 74 2.64 11.88 -13.24
C GLY A 74 4.10 11.40 -13.22
N LEU A 75 4.34 10.20 -12.69
CA LEU A 75 5.66 9.56 -12.69
C LEU A 75 6.20 9.38 -14.11
N CYS A 76 5.39 8.80 -15.00
CA CYS A 76 5.77 8.57 -16.40
C CYS A 76 6.04 9.88 -17.15
N LYS A 77 5.21 10.91 -16.91
CA LYS A 77 5.36 12.23 -17.53
C LYS A 77 6.68 12.88 -17.13
N LYS A 78 7.08 12.78 -15.85
CA LYS A 78 8.32 13.40 -15.38
C LYS A 78 9.55 12.86 -16.11
N ILE A 79 9.64 11.54 -16.28
CA ILE A 79 10.76 10.90 -16.95
C ILE A 79 10.54 10.72 -18.47
N ARG A 80 9.47 11.33 -19.01
CA ARG A 80 9.10 11.33 -20.44
C ARG A 80 9.01 9.93 -21.05
N VAL A 81 8.40 8.99 -20.33
CA VAL A 81 8.19 7.62 -20.81
C VAL A 81 6.70 7.33 -21.02
N ASN A 82 6.40 6.40 -21.92
CA ASN A 82 5.05 5.86 -22.05
C ASN A 82 4.78 4.86 -20.94
N ARG A 83 3.62 4.96 -20.26
CA ARG A 83 3.17 4.00 -19.22
C ARG A 83 3.14 2.53 -19.70
N LYS A 84 3.06 2.29 -21.02
CA LYS A 84 3.16 0.96 -21.61
C LYS A 84 4.52 0.27 -21.38
N ARG A 85 5.54 1.03 -20.96
CA ARG A 85 6.88 0.52 -20.62
C ARG A 85 7.01 0.02 -19.18
N ILE A 86 5.99 0.23 -18.35
CA ILE A 86 6.01 -0.30 -16.98
C ILE A 86 5.83 -1.82 -17.07
N GLU A 87 6.77 -2.58 -16.50
CA GLU A 87 6.68 -4.05 -16.46
C GLU A 87 6.11 -4.55 -15.14
N LYS A 88 6.43 -3.87 -14.03
CA LYS A 88 6.03 -4.28 -12.69
C LYS A 88 5.60 -3.08 -11.86
N ILE A 89 4.54 -3.26 -11.09
CA ILE A 89 4.12 -2.34 -10.04
C ILE A 89 4.14 -3.14 -8.74
N VAL A 90 5.01 -2.79 -7.80
CA VAL A 90 5.07 -3.41 -6.48
C VAL A 90 4.30 -2.52 -5.52
N VAL A 91 3.33 -3.07 -4.80
CA VAL A 91 2.46 -2.33 -3.89
C VAL A 91 2.71 -2.78 -2.46
N SER A 92 2.85 -1.79 -1.59
CA SER A 92 2.92 -1.88 -0.15
C SER A 92 1.77 -1.05 0.44
N ALA A 93 1.04 -1.60 1.41
CA ALA A 93 -0.08 -0.90 2.05
C ALA A 93 -0.54 -1.66 3.29
N ASN A 94 -1.29 -1.00 4.17
CA ASN A 94 -2.07 -1.72 5.18
C ASN A 94 -3.10 -2.66 4.52
N THR A 95 -3.51 -3.71 5.23
CA THR A 95 -4.33 -4.79 4.66
C THR A 95 -5.67 -4.32 4.11
N ILE A 96 -6.33 -3.36 4.78
CA ILE A 96 -7.60 -2.79 4.34
C ILE A 96 -7.44 -2.02 3.02
N MET A 97 -6.36 -1.26 2.87
CA MET A 97 -6.05 -0.57 1.62
C MET A 97 -5.80 -1.54 0.46
N LEU A 98 -5.21 -2.71 0.72
CA LEU A 98 -5.10 -3.77 -0.29
C LEU A 98 -6.48 -4.34 -0.69
N HIS A 99 -7.43 -4.45 0.24
CA HIS A 99 -8.79 -4.89 -0.08
C HIS A 99 -9.53 -3.86 -0.94
N PHE A 100 -9.39 -2.57 -0.64
CA PHE A 100 -9.92 -1.51 -1.50
C PHE A 100 -9.27 -1.52 -2.89
N LEU A 101 -7.95 -1.73 -2.97
CA LEU A 101 -7.25 -1.83 -4.26
C LEU A 101 -7.82 -2.96 -5.12
N LEU A 102 -8.12 -4.11 -4.53
CA LEU A 102 -8.63 -5.28 -5.25
C LEU A 102 -10.16 -5.38 -5.28
N ASN A 103 -10.87 -4.40 -4.72
CA ASN A 103 -12.32 -4.45 -4.53
C ASN A 103 -12.79 -5.76 -3.86
N LEU A 104 -12.02 -6.27 -2.90
CA LEU A 104 -12.36 -7.48 -2.14
C LEU A 104 -13.28 -7.17 -0.98
N ASP A 105 -14.15 -8.12 -0.63
CA ASP A 105 -15.08 -7.96 0.49
C ASP A 105 -14.33 -7.70 1.80
N ILE A 106 -14.80 -6.68 2.51
CA ILE A 106 -14.24 -6.19 3.77
C ILE A 106 -15.11 -6.55 4.99
N SER A 107 -16.14 -7.37 4.83
CA SER A 107 -17.01 -7.80 5.94
C SER A 107 -16.22 -8.42 7.09
N GLY A 108 -15.15 -9.17 6.75
CA GLY A 108 -14.25 -9.83 7.69
C GLY A 108 -13.51 -8.89 8.65
N PHE A 109 -13.39 -7.58 8.38
CA PHE A 109 -12.72 -6.64 9.29
C PHE A 109 -13.64 -6.11 10.40
N LYS A 110 -14.96 -6.32 10.31
CA LYS A 110 -15.94 -5.66 11.17
C LYS A 110 -16.04 -6.28 12.58
N SER A 111 -15.74 -7.56 12.73
CA SER A 111 -15.86 -8.26 14.01
C SER A 111 -14.80 -9.35 14.17
N TYR A 112 -14.46 -9.65 15.42
CA TYR A 112 -13.66 -10.81 15.77
C TYR A 112 -14.30 -12.09 15.15
N PRO A 113 -13.52 -13.00 14.54
CA PRO A 113 -12.06 -13.15 14.63
C PRO A 113 -11.20 -12.27 13.72
N TYR A 114 -11.76 -11.28 13.02
CA TYR A 114 -11.09 -10.44 12.02
C TYR A 114 -10.40 -11.27 10.92
N ILE A 115 -10.96 -11.25 9.71
CA ILE A 115 -10.50 -12.10 8.61
C ILE A 115 -10.14 -11.25 7.40
N SER A 116 -9.00 -11.57 6.79
CA SER A 116 -8.53 -11.01 5.54
C SER A 116 -8.59 -12.06 4.43
N GLN A 117 -8.96 -11.66 3.22
CA GLN A 117 -8.94 -12.53 2.03
C GLN A 117 -7.56 -12.57 1.35
N ILE A 118 -6.65 -11.69 1.77
CA ILE A 118 -5.30 -11.61 1.22
C ILE A 118 -4.36 -12.27 2.23
N SER A 119 -3.68 -13.31 1.78
CA SER A 119 -2.59 -13.95 2.52
C SER A 119 -1.43 -14.21 1.57
N GLY A 120 -0.21 -14.10 2.06
CA GLY A 120 0.97 -14.27 1.22
C GLY A 120 1.10 -13.21 0.12
N THR A 121 2.07 -13.41 -0.77
CA THR A 121 2.33 -12.50 -1.90
C THR A 121 1.31 -12.75 -3.00
N THR A 122 0.61 -11.70 -3.42
CA THR A 122 -0.37 -11.77 -4.52
C THR A 122 0.22 -11.18 -5.79
N ILE A 123 0.16 -11.92 -6.89
CA ILE A 123 0.58 -11.47 -8.22
C ILE A 123 -0.66 -11.36 -9.11
N ILE A 124 -0.86 -10.18 -9.68
CA ILE A 124 -1.94 -9.88 -10.62
C ILE A 124 -1.32 -9.73 -11.99
N GLU A 125 -1.69 -10.64 -12.88
CA GLU A 125 -1.17 -10.71 -14.25
C GLU A 125 -1.87 -9.71 -15.19
N ASP A 126 -3.16 -9.46 -15.00
CA ASP A 126 -3.92 -8.48 -15.77
C ASP A 126 -4.38 -7.31 -14.88
N VAL A 127 -3.62 -6.22 -14.95
CA VAL A 127 -3.89 -5.01 -14.18
C VAL A 127 -5.15 -4.26 -14.64
N ASN A 128 -5.63 -4.54 -15.86
CA ASN A 128 -6.82 -3.87 -16.38
C ASN A 128 -8.10 -4.36 -15.70
N LEU A 129 -8.09 -5.55 -15.09
CA LEU A 129 -9.21 -6.08 -14.28
C LEU A 129 -9.62 -5.12 -13.15
N PHE A 130 -8.66 -4.35 -12.65
CA PHE A 130 -8.85 -3.36 -11.58
C PHE A 130 -8.81 -1.92 -12.11
N GLY A 131 -8.88 -1.71 -13.43
CA GLY A 131 -8.88 -0.38 -14.04
C GLY A 131 -7.53 0.36 -14.00
N ILE A 132 -6.42 -0.33 -13.73
CA ILE A 132 -5.08 0.26 -13.70
C ILE A 132 -4.52 0.36 -15.13
N LYS A 133 -4.18 1.58 -15.53
CA LYS A 133 -3.73 1.93 -16.89
C LYS A 133 -2.22 1.85 -16.98
N ALA A 134 -1.70 0.68 -17.34
CA ALA A 134 -0.27 0.44 -17.59
C ALA A 134 -0.05 -0.33 -18.92
N GLY A 135 1.12 -0.95 -19.11
CA GLY A 135 1.37 -1.83 -20.26
C GLY A 135 0.58 -3.14 -20.18
N LYS A 136 0.30 -3.75 -21.34
CA LYS A 136 -0.49 -5.00 -21.45
C LYS A 136 0.06 -6.16 -20.62
N ASN A 137 1.38 -6.22 -20.45
CA ASN A 137 2.08 -7.27 -19.70
C ASN A 137 2.58 -6.77 -18.33
N THR A 138 2.05 -5.64 -17.84
CA THR A 138 2.40 -5.14 -16.51
C THR A 138 1.86 -6.10 -15.48
N LYS A 139 2.67 -6.47 -14.49
CA LYS A 139 2.20 -7.21 -13.32
C LYS A 139 2.09 -6.30 -12.12
N ILE A 140 1.07 -6.50 -11.28
CA ILE A 140 1.04 -5.94 -9.93
C ILE A 140 1.47 -7.02 -8.94
N ILE A 141 2.39 -6.68 -8.05
CA ILE A 141 2.86 -7.55 -6.97
C ILE A 141 2.47 -6.87 -5.66
N LEU A 142 1.56 -7.47 -4.91
CA LEU A 142 1.25 -7.03 -3.57
C LEU A 142 2.19 -7.72 -2.59
N LEU A 143 2.88 -6.94 -1.77
CA LEU A 143 3.62 -7.51 -0.65
C LEU A 143 2.63 -8.20 0.33
N PRO A 144 3.08 -9.24 1.06
CA PRO A 144 2.18 -10.00 1.92
C PRO A 144 1.79 -9.19 3.16
N PRO A 145 0.49 -9.06 3.49
CA PRO A 145 0.07 -8.58 4.80
C PRO A 145 0.38 -9.63 5.87
N ILE A 146 0.59 -9.18 7.12
CA ILE A 146 0.85 -10.04 8.29
C ILE A 146 -0.47 -10.46 8.94
N SER A 147 -1.42 -9.54 9.07
CA SER A 147 -2.74 -9.76 9.68
C SER A 147 -3.77 -8.76 9.14
N PRO A 148 -5.06 -8.85 9.51
CA PRO A 148 -6.07 -7.88 9.08
C PRO A 148 -5.74 -6.40 9.40
N TYR A 149 -4.99 -6.13 10.47
CA TYR A 149 -4.60 -4.77 10.88
C TYR A 149 -3.09 -4.53 10.85
N LEU A 150 -2.32 -5.48 10.35
CA LEU A 150 -0.88 -5.35 10.07
C LEU A 150 -0.63 -5.69 8.62
N GLY A 151 -0.46 -4.68 7.79
CA GLY A 151 -0.36 -4.90 6.36
C GLY A 151 1.06 -5.08 5.86
N ALA A 152 1.14 -4.92 4.55
CA ALA A 152 2.33 -5.17 3.78
C ALA A 152 3.33 -4.01 3.82
N ASP A 153 2.89 -2.82 4.26
CA ASP A 153 3.73 -1.72 4.72
C ASP A 153 4.69 -2.16 5.83
N ILE A 154 4.20 -2.90 6.81
CA ILE A 154 5.04 -3.45 7.87
C ILE A 154 5.99 -4.52 7.35
N THR A 155 5.51 -5.40 6.46
CA THR A 155 6.37 -6.35 5.76
C THR A 155 7.49 -5.64 4.98
N ALA A 156 7.18 -4.54 4.29
CA ALA A 156 8.16 -3.75 3.56
C ALA A 156 9.20 -3.14 4.51
N GLY A 157 8.78 -2.62 5.68
CA GLY A 157 9.66 -2.13 6.73
C GLY A 157 10.60 -3.22 7.30
N ILE A 158 10.06 -4.42 7.58
CA ILE A 158 10.85 -5.58 8.02
C ILE A 158 11.90 -5.97 6.96
N LEU A 159 11.51 -5.96 5.68
CA LEU A 159 12.40 -6.28 4.57
C LEU A 159 13.51 -5.23 4.41
N PHE A 160 13.14 -3.95 4.46
CA PHE A 160 14.04 -2.81 4.33
C PHE A 160 15.10 -2.79 5.44
N THR A 161 14.68 -2.91 6.71
CA THR A 161 15.57 -2.87 7.88
C THR A 161 16.41 -4.14 8.05
N ARG A 162 16.02 -5.22 7.35
CA ARG A 162 16.61 -6.56 7.46
C ARG A 162 16.66 -7.05 8.91
N MET A 163 15.71 -6.64 9.76
CA MET A 163 15.69 -7.04 11.17
C MET A 163 15.55 -8.57 11.35
N HIS A 164 14.85 -9.21 10.42
CA HIS A 164 14.70 -10.66 10.30
C HIS A 164 16.00 -11.42 9.94
N LYS A 165 17.15 -10.73 9.75
CA LYS A 165 18.44 -11.35 9.39
C LYS A 165 19.51 -11.24 10.46
N VAL A 166 19.27 -10.49 11.53
CA VAL A 166 20.28 -10.23 12.57
C VAL A 166 19.90 -10.91 13.88
N SER A 167 20.90 -11.29 14.70
CA SER A 167 20.63 -11.88 16.03
C SER A 167 20.21 -10.84 17.07
N ALA A 168 20.67 -9.59 16.92
CA ALA A 168 20.31 -8.49 17.83
C ALA A 168 18.81 -8.19 17.76
N VAL A 169 18.20 -7.96 18.93
CA VAL A 169 16.80 -7.52 19.02
C VAL A 169 16.70 -6.10 18.47
N LYS A 170 15.79 -5.90 17.54
CA LYS A 170 15.47 -4.62 16.93
C LYS A 170 14.00 -4.30 17.18
N PHE A 171 13.72 -3.01 17.29
CA PHE A 171 12.37 -2.48 17.41
C PHE A 171 12.10 -1.54 16.24
N LEU A 172 11.15 -1.91 15.38
CA LEU A 172 10.64 -1.10 14.29
C LEU A 172 9.32 -0.49 14.74
N ILE A 173 9.17 0.81 14.57
CA ILE A 173 7.95 1.56 14.84
C ILE A 173 7.60 2.33 13.56
N ASP A 174 6.41 2.10 13.02
CA ASP A 174 5.81 2.92 11.97
C ASP A 174 4.75 3.81 12.63
N LEU A 175 4.99 5.13 12.59
CA LEU A 175 4.10 6.12 13.20
C LEU A 175 3.24 6.73 12.11
N GLY A 176 2.10 6.10 11.90
CA GLY A 176 1.11 6.45 10.90
C GLY A 176 -0.16 7.08 11.48
N THR A 177 -1.29 6.78 10.83
CA THR A 177 -2.62 7.03 11.41
C THR A 177 -2.91 5.99 12.51
N ASN A 178 -2.34 4.81 12.33
CA ASN A 178 -2.13 3.82 13.37
C ASN A 178 -0.64 3.85 13.76
N ALA A 179 -0.33 3.31 14.93
CA ALA A 179 1.04 2.99 15.30
C ALA A 179 1.23 1.49 15.15
N GLU A 180 2.01 1.09 14.15
CA GLU A 180 2.41 -0.29 13.95
C GLU A 180 3.82 -0.53 14.48
N MET A 181 4.01 -1.68 15.11
CA MET A 181 5.23 -2.00 15.86
C MET A 181 5.67 -3.43 15.59
N VAL A 182 6.97 -3.63 15.43
CA VAL A 182 7.59 -4.96 15.29
C VAL A 182 8.81 -5.04 16.18
N LEU A 183 8.83 -6.02 17.09
CA LEU A 183 9.95 -6.32 17.96
C LEU A 183 10.50 -7.71 17.63
N GLY A 184 11.82 -7.83 17.48
CA GLY A 184 12.44 -9.15 17.37
C GLY A 184 13.75 -9.16 16.60
N ASN A 185 14.08 -10.34 16.08
CA ASN A 185 15.35 -10.65 15.43
C ASN A 185 15.16 -11.78 14.39
N LYS A 186 16.25 -12.41 13.96
CA LYS A 186 16.23 -13.52 12.98
C LYS A 186 15.47 -14.78 13.43
N ASN A 187 15.28 -14.98 14.73
CA ASN A 187 14.62 -16.17 15.27
C ASN A 187 13.11 -15.98 15.41
N THR A 188 12.68 -14.78 15.83
CA THR A 188 11.27 -14.47 16.08
C THR A 188 11.01 -12.99 15.88
N LEU A 189 9.86 -12.68 15.29
CA LEU A 189 9.30 -11.34 15.18
C LEU A 189 7.90 -11.36 15.78
N ILE A 190 7.62 -10.38 16.64
CA ILE A 190 6.29 -10.13 17.21
C ILE A 190 5.85 -8.77 16.72
N ALA A 191 4.61 -8.67 16.24
CA ALA A 191 4.08 -7.43 15.68
C ALA A 191 2.72 -7.10 16.29
N THR A 192 2.43 -5.81 16.41
CA THR A 192 1.13 -5.30 16.88
C THR A 192 0.81 -3.96 16.21
N SER A 193 -0.47 -3.61 16.20
CA SER A 193 -0.96 -2.32 15.71
C SER A 193 -1.86 -1.69 16.77
N ALA A 194 -1.75 -0.39 16.96
CA ALA A 194 -2.57 0.40 17.87
C ALA A 194 -3.16 1.60 17.14
N ALA A 195 -4.39 1.99 17.48
CA ALA A 195 -4.94 3.25 17.00
C ALA A 195 -4.18 4.42 17.67
N ALA A 196 -3.43 5.19 16.88
CA ALA A 196 -2.66 6.34 17.35
C ALA A 196 -3.36 7.69 17.06
N GLY A 197 -4.17 7.73 15.99
CA GLY A 197 -4.76 8.97 15.47
C GLY A 197 -3.79 9.76 14.58
N PRO A 198 -4.26 10.81 13.89
CA PRO A 198 -3.47 11.53 12.90
C PRO A 198 -2.49 12.57 13.48
N ALA A 199 -2.23 12.58 14.80
CA ALA A 199 -1.51 13.66 15.47
C ALA A 199 -0.12 13.94 14.88
N PHE A 200 0.60 12.89 14.47
CA PHE A 200 1.92 13.01 13.83
C PHE A 200 1.86 13.33 12.32
N LYS A 201 0.66 13.35 11.73
CA LYS A 201 0.42 13.62 10.30
C LYS A 201 -0.26 14.98 10.06
N SER A 202 -0.80 15.63 11.09
CA SER A 202 -1.38 16.97 10.98
C SER A 202 -0.30 18.05 11.12
N LYS A 203 -0.31 19.01 10.18
CA LYS A 203 0.53 20.22 10.27
C LYS A 203 0.05 21.21 11.34
N ASP A 204 -1.11 20.98 11.94
CA ASP A 204 -1.79 21.90 12.87
C ASP A 204 -1.44 21.65 14.35
N ILE A 205 -0.50 20.73 14.65
CA ILE A 205 -0.14 20.34 16.03
C ILE A 205 1.32 20.70 16.37
N LEU A 206 2.02 21.44 15.51
CA LEU A 206 3.36 21.99 15.78
C LEU A 206 3.46 23.46 15.38
#